data_AF-A0A2V8C6Y7-F1
#
_entry.id   AF-A0A2V8C6Y7-F1
#
_cell.length_a   1.000
_cell.length_b   1.000
_cell.length_c   1.000
_cell.angle_alpha   90.00
_cell.angle_beta   90.00
_cell.angle_gamma   90.00
#
_symmetry.space_group_name_H-M   'P 1'
#
loop_
_entity.id
_entity.type
_entity.pdbx_description
1 polymer ?
#
loop_
_entity_poly.entity_id
_entity_poly.type
_entity_poly.pdbx_seq_one_letter_code
_entity_poly.pdbx_strand_id
1 'polypeptide(L)' 'MKARRQTVLLELIDHEALHSQESLRKRLHQRGFEATQATISRDIKELGLVKRAGDGAYQRPGVEAPNPETALT' A
#
# COMPACT_ATOMS: atom_id res chain seq x y z
N MET A 1 -11.82 -5.84 -12.45
CA MET A 1 -11.64 -4.56 -11.71
C MET A 1 -10.89 -4.73 -10.39
N LYS A 2 -11.30 -5.62 -9.48
CA LYS A 2 -10.63 -5.86 -8.19
C LYS A 2 -9.14 -6.17 -8.30
N ALA A 3 -8.74 -7.17 -9.10
CA ALA A 3 -7.34 -7.55 -9.26
C ALA A 3 -6.46 -6.37 -9.69
N ARG A 4 -6.89 -5.62 -10.71
CA ARG A 4 -6.19 -4.41 -11.18
C ARG A 4 -6.07 -3.33 -10.09
N ARG A 5 -7.13 -3.11 -9.31
CA ARG A 5 -7.09 -2.17 -8.17
C ARG A 5 -6.08 -2.62 -7.11
N GLN A 6 -6.05 -3.91 -6.78
CA GLN A 6 -5.11 -4.48 -5.83
C GLN A 6 -3.66 -4.38 -6.34
N THR A 7 -3.41 -4.61 -7.63
CA THR A 7 -2.10 -4.37 -8.26
C THR A 7 -1.66 -2.92 -8.08
N VAL A 8 -2.53 -1.96 -8.41
CA VAL A 8 -2.20 -0.53 -8.26
C VAL A 8 -2.02 -0.13 -6.79
N LEU A 9 -2.77 -0.73 -5.86
CA LEU A 9 -2.60 -0.52 -4.42
C LEU A 9 -1.22 -0.99 -3.94
N LEU A 10 -0.75 -2.14 -4.44
CA LEU A 10 0.60 -2.63 -4.16
C LEU A 10 1.68 -1.69 -4.72
N GLU A 11 1.54 -1.25 -5.97
CA GLU A 11 2.45 -0.26 -6.56
C GLU A 11 2.48 1.04 -5.75
N LEU A 12 1.33 1.52 -5.27
CA LEU A 12 1.25 2.74 -4.46
C LEU A 12 2.06 2.64 -3.17
N ILE A 13 1.93 1.55 -2.42
CA ILE A 13 2.62 1.38 -1.14
C ILE A 13 4.13 1.11 -1.30
N ASP A 14 4.54 0.59 -2.46
CA ASP A 14 5.95 0.37 -2.77
C ASP A 14 6.67 1.68 -3.14
N HIS A 15 5.94 2.66 -3.70
CA HIS A 15 6.50 3.94 -4.14
C HIS A 15 6.23 5.11 -3.18
N GLU A 16 5.22 5.03 -2.33
CA GLU A 16 4.77 6.13 -1.47
C GLU A 16 4.50 5.65 -0.04
N ALA A 17 4.94 6.42 0.95
CA ALA A 17 4.61 6.16 2.35
C ALA A 17 3.15 6.53 2.64
N LEU A 18 2.25 5.54 2.55
CA LEU A 18 0.81 5.72 2.79
C LEU A 18 0.40 5.18 4.16
N HIS A 19 -0.08 6.07 5.02
CA HIS A 19 -0.27 5.81 6.45
C HIS A 19 -1.72 5.48 6.84
N SER A 20 -2.67 5.68 5.92
CA SER A 20 -4.10 5.54 6.19
C SER A 20 -4.87 4.96 4.99
N GLN A 21 -6.01 4.33 5.28
CA GLN A 21 -6.92 3.83 4.25
C GLN A 21 -7.48 4.96 3.38
N GLU A 22 -7.67 6.14 3.97
CA GLU A 22 -8.13 7.32 3.24
C GLU A 22 -7.07 7.83 2.25
N SER A 23 -5.78 7.79 2.64
CA SER A 23 -4.67 8.11 1.74
C SER A 23 -4.63 7.14 0.56
N LEU A 24 -4.75 5.83 0.82
CA LEU A 24 -4.83 4.80 -0.24
C LEU A 24 -6.01 5.04 -1.17
N ARG A 25 -7.19 5.34 -0.61
CA ARG A 25 -8.40 5.63 -1.37
C ARG A 25 -8.23 6.83 -2.30
N LYS A 26 -7.68 7.94 -1.78
CA LYS A 26 -7.42 9.16 -2.56
C LYS A 26 -6.45 8.90 -3.71
N ARG A 27 -5.36 8.17 -3.47
CA ARG A 27 -4.38 7.84 -4.51
C ARG A 27 -4.93 6.88 -5.57
N LEU A 28 -5.72 5.89 -5.16
CA LEU A 28 -6.44 5.02 -6.10
C LEU A 28 -7.42 5.80 -6.97
N HIS A 29 -8.18 6.72 -6.38
CA HIS A 29 -9.10 7.57 -7.11
C HIS A 29 -8.38 8.44 -8.16
N GLN A 30 -7.21 9.00 -7.82
CA GLN A 30 -6.36 9.73 -8.78
C GLN A 30 -5.85 8.87 -9.93
N ARG A 31 -5.83 7.54 -9.79
CA ARG A 31 -5.52 6.58 -10.86
C ARG A 31 -6.78 5.99 -11.53
N GLY A 32 -7.94 6.59 -11.30
CA GLY A 32 -9.21 6.19 -11.92
C GLY A 32 -9.91 5.01 -11.25
N PHE A 33 -9.54 4.64 -10.02
CA PHE A 33 -10.19 3.57 -9.27
C PHE A 33 -11.10 4.14 -8.18
N GLU A 34 -12.40 3.95 -8.34
CA GLU A 34 -13.35 4.22 -7.27
C GLU A 34 -13.40 3.08 -6.27
N ALA A 35 -13.16 3.40 -4.99
CA ALA A 35 -13.24 2.45 -3.90
C ALA A 35 -13.74 3.16 -2.64
N THR A 36 -14.54 2.44 -1.83
CA THR A 36 -14.95 2.88 -0.50
C THR A 36 -13.91 2.45 0.53
N GLN A 37 -13.97 3.03 1.73
CA GLN A 37 -13.12 2.62 2.85
C GLN A 37 -13.31 1.13 3.20
N ALA A 38 -14.53 0.59 3.11
CA ALA A 38 -14.79 -0.84 3.30
C ALA A 38 -14.10 -1.72 2.23
N THR A 39 -14.08 -1.27 0.97
CA THR A 39 -13.36 -1.96 -0.11
C THR A 39 -11.85 -1.97 0.14
N ILE A 40 -11.28 -0.82 0.52
CA ILE A 40 -9.84 -0.72 0.84
C ILE A 40 -9.47 -1.60 2.03
N SER A 41 -10.29 -1.59 3.09
CA SER A 41 -10.09 -2.43 4.27
C SER A 41 -10.06 -3.93 3.92
N ARG A 42 -10.98 -4.39 3.06
CA ARG A 42 -10.98 -5.77 2.57
C ARG A 42 -9.73 -6.08 1.74
N ASP A 43 -9.34 -5.20 0.83
CA ASP A 43 -8.14 -5.41 0.01
C ASP A 43 -6.87 -5.49 0.87
N ILE A 44 -6.71 -4.60 1.86
CA ILE A 44 -5.59 -4.64 2.83
C ILE A 44 -5.54 -6.00 3.53
N LYS A 45 -6.69 -6.49 3.99
CA LYS A 45 -6.79 -7.78 4.70
C LYS A 45 -6.46 -8.96 3.78
N GLU A 46 -7.01 -8.97 2.57
CA GLU A 46 -6.78 -10.04 1.59
C GLU A 46 -5.33 -10.07 1.09
N LEU A 47 -4.71 -8.91 0.93
CA LEU A 47 -3.30 -8.79 0.52
C LEU A 47 -2.31 -8.99 1.69
N GLY A 48 -2.81 -9.09 2.92
CA GLY A 48 -1.98 -9.24 4.11
C GLY A 48 -1.09 -8.04 4.39
N LEU A 49 -1.52 -6.83 4.01
CA LEU A 49 -0.71 -5.62 4.22
C LEU A 49 -0.61 -5.29 5.70
N VAL A 50 0.60 -4.94 6.13
CA VAL A 50 0.91 -4.58 7.51
C VAL A 50 1.44 -3.14 7.57
N LYS A 51 1.40 -2.52 8.74
CA LYS A 51 2.08 -1.24 8.95
C LYS A 51 3.55 -1.48 9.28
N ARG A 52 4.44 -0.71 8.66
CA ARG A 52 5.86 -0.63 9.03
C ARG A 52 6.00 -0.13 10.45
N ALA A 53 6.91 -0.74 11.20
CA ALA A 53 7.24 -0.31 12.55
C ALA A 53 7.87 1.08 12.59
N GLY A 54 8.63 1.47 11.57
CA GLY A 54 9.36 2.74 11.53
C GLY A 54 8.46 3.97 11.40
N ASP A 55 7.70 4.05 10.29
CA ASP A 55 6.89 5.23 9.95
C ASP A 55 5.38 4.99 9.98
N GLY A 56 4.93 3.75 10.17
CA GLY A 56 3.51 3.39 10.20
C GLY A 56 2.82 3.34 8.83
N ALA A 57 3.58 3.44 7.74
CA ALA A 57 3.06 3.28 6.38
C ALA A 57 2.76 1.81 6.07
N TYR A 58 1.80 1.56 5.18
CA TYR A 58 1.50 0.20 4.71
C TYR A 58 2.67 -0.37 3.92
N GLN A 59 2.90 -1.68 4.10
CA GLN A 59 3.86 -2.46 3.33
C GLN A 59 3.35 -3.88 3.10
N ARG A 60 3.98 -4.57 2.15
CA ARG A 60 3.75 -5.99 1.90
C ARG A 60 4.27 -6.83 3.08
N PRO A 61 3.65 -7.99 3.38
CA PRO A 61 4.17 -8.89 4.41
C PRO A 61 5.55 -9.44 3.99
N GLY A 62 6.46 -9.58 4.94
CA GLY A 62 7.80 -10.13 4.70
C GLY A 62 8.78 -9.22 3.97
N VAL A 63 8.38 -7.99 3.60
CA VAL A 63 9.31 -6.95 3.17
C VAL A 63 9.87 -6.32 4.44
N GLU A 64 11.07 -6.75 4.83
CA GLU A 64 11.89 -5.99 5.76
C GLU A 64 12.27 -4.68 5.05
N ALA A 65 12.13 -3.54 5.72
CA ALA A 65 12.48 -2.26 5.13
C ALA A 65 13.88 -2.36 4.52
N PRO A 66 14.11 -1.89 3.28
CA PRO A 66 15.45 -1.94 2.70
C PRO A 66 16.39 -1.24 3.67
N ASN A 67 17.36 -2.00 4.21
CA ASN A 67 18.44 -1.42 4.99
C ASN A 67 19.06 -0.31 4.12
N PRO A 68 19.16 0.95 4.59
CA PRO A 68 19.69 2.05 3.79
C PRO A 68 21.16 1.83 3.31
N GLU A 69 21.86 0.79 3.77
CA GLU A 69 23.20 0.43 3.30
C GLU A 69 23.26 -0.26 1.93
N THR A 70 22.19 -0.90 1.43
CA THR A 70 22.30 -1.71 0.19
C THR A 70 22.23 -0.88 -1.11
N ALA A 71 22.13 0.44 -1.02
CA ALA A 71 22.04 1.34 -2.20
C ALA A 71 23.39 1.92 -2.66
N LEU A 72 24.52 1.53 -2.06
CA LEU A 72 25.86 2.07 -2.35
C LEU A 72 26.92 0.98 -2.61
N THR A 73 26.61 -0.05 -3.39
CA THR A 73 27.64 -0.94 -3.99
C THR A 73 27.28 -1.23 -5.43
#